data_AF-A0A6P1J6V8-F1
#
_entry.id   AF-A0A6P1J6V8-F1
#
_cell.length_a   1.000
_cell.length_b   1.000
_cell.length_c   1.000
_cell.angle_alpha   90.00
_cell.angle_beta   90.00
_cell.angle_gamma   90.00
#
_symmetry.space_group_name_H-M   'P 1'
#
loop_
_entity.id
_entity.type
_entity.pdbx_description
1 polymer ?
#
loop_
_entity_poly.entity_id
_entity_poly.type
_entity_poly.pdbx_seq_one_letter_code
_entity_poly.pdbx_strand_id
1 'polypeptide(L)'
;MDTWRHRLPTEDWTPLFSGPVDSVPAEALDAAARILRLLPDIEQLTIGTPDGPIIAERGSSAAAWQAADRVAMALLASSPAVTGVTARAFDARDGVRHATPEDPFLTREGGRAAALRASADLGEISAEEAERRHAELLAGEDADDPLEALWDADAASHR
;
A
#
# COMPACT_ATOMS: atom_id res chain seq x y z
N MET A 1 -15.64 -9.70 -25.21
CA MET A 1 -14.30 -10.31 -25.04
C MET A 1 -13.56 -9.46 -24.02
N ASP A 2 -13.55 -9.88 -22.75
CA ASP A 2 -12.91 -9.17 -21.62
C ASP A 2 -11.46 -9.62 -21.47
N THR A 3 -10.55 -9.06 -22.26
CA THR A 3 -9.12 -9.40 -22.25
C THR A 3 -8.31 -8.69 -21.15
N TRP A 4 -8.92 -7.80 -20.36
CA TRP A 4 -8.25 -7.05 -19.30
C TRP A 4 -8.13 -7.83 -17.98
N ARG A 5 -9.00 -8.83 -17.74
CA ARG A 5 -8.97 -9.67 -16.53
C ARG A 5 -7.75 -10.62 -16.45
N HIS A 6 -7.00 -10.79 -17.55
CA HIS A 6 -5.86 -11.71 -17.62
C HIS A 6 -4.48 -11.02 -17.51
N ARG A 7 -4.41 -9.75 -17.09
CA ARG A 7 -3.15 -9.02 -16.88
C ARG A 7 -2.97 -8.46 -15.47
N LEU A 8 -3.70 -8.98 -14.49
CA LEU A 8 -3.44 -8.62 -13.09
C LEU A 8 -2.41 -9.59 -12.49
N PRO A 9 -1.39 -9.10 -11.78
CA PRO A 9 -0.33 -9.93 -11.21
C PRO A 9 -0.89 -11.02 -10.30
N THR A 10 -0.39 -12.25 -10.44
CA THR A 10 -0.86 -13.45 -9.73
C THR A 10 -0.39 -13.55 -8.27
N GLU A 11 -0.25 -12.42 -7.57
CA GLU A 11 -0.46 -12.22 -6.12
C GLU A 11 0.45 -11.09 -5.58
N ASP A 12 0.08 -9.84 -5.87
CA ASP A 12 0.72 -8.63 -5.33
C ASP A 12 0.09 -8.24 -3.97
N TRP A 13 0.04 -9.18 -3.02
CA TRP A 13 -0.51 -8.95 -1.68
C TRP A 13 0.50 -9.30 -0.59
N THR A 14 0.36 -8.66 0.56
CA THR A 14 1.11 -8.94 1.78
C THR A 14 0.15 -9.20 2.93
N PRO A 15 0.39 -10.17 3.83
CA PRO A 15 -0.47 -10.36 4.99
C PRO A 15 -0.37 -9.15 5.92
N LEU A 16 -1.51 -8.59 6.29
CA LEU A 16 -1.62 -7.60 7.35
C LEU A 16 -2.21 -8.26 8.59
N PHE A 17 -1.63 -7.95 9.76
CA PHE A 17 -2.07 -8.48 11.04
C PHE A 17 -2.47 -7.34 11.95
N SER A 18 -3.62 -7.46 12.61
CA SER A 18 -4.06 -6.53 13.66
C SER A 18 -4.61 -7.27 14.87
N GLY A 19 -4.61 -6.60 16.03
CA GLY A 19 -4.92 -7.21 17.33
C GLY A 19 -3.65 -7.46 18.17
N PRO A 20 -3.69 -8.38 19.16
CA PRO A 20 -2.55 -8.69 20.02
C PRO A 20 -1.52 -9.59 19.31
N VAL A 21 -0.94 -9.12 18.19
CA VAL A 21 -0.05 -9.91 17.33
C VAL A 21 1.20 -10.40 18.09
N ASP A 22 1.71 -9.60 19.02
CA ASP A 22 2.87 -9.94 19.85
C ASP A 22 2.59 -11.08 20.85
N SER A 23 1.33 -11.46 21.07
CA SER A 23 0.96 -12.50 22.02
C SER A 23 0.94 -13.91 21.42
N VAL A 24 1.19 -14.04 20.11
CA VAL A 24 1.24 -15.33 19.41
C VAL A 24 2.62 -15.63 18.82
N PRO A 25 3.00 -16.92 18.72
CA PRO A 25 4.24 -17.31 18.08
C PRO A 25 4.21 -17.01 16.57
N ALA A 26 5.38 -16.72 16.00
CA ALA A 26 5.54 -16.40 14.58
C ALA A 26 4.96 -17.50 13.66
N GLU A 27 5.04 -18.77 14.08
CA GLU A 27 4.50 -19.91 13.35
C GLU A 27 2.98 -19.83 13.16
N ALA A 28 2.26 -19.18 14.09
CA ALA A 28 0.82 -18.98 13.98
C ALA A 28 0.48 -17.93 12.90
N LEU A 29 1.27 -16.87 12.81
CA LEU A 29 1.15 -15.83 11.78
C LEU A 29 1.51 -16.38 10.41
N ASP A 30 2.59 -17.16 10.32
CA ASP A 30 2.98 -17.87 9.10
C ASP A 30 1.90 -18.84 8.62
N ALA A 31 1.28 -19.59 9.54
CA ALA A 31 0.18 -20.48 9.20
C ALA A 31 -1.03 -19.71 8.66
N ALA A 32 -1.37 -18.57 9.26
CA ALA A 32 -2.45 -17.71 8.78
C ALA A 32 -2.16 -17.15 7.38
N ALA A 33 -0.95 -16.66 7.12
CA ALA A 33 -0.53 -16.21 5.79
C ALA A 33 -0.61 -17.35 4.75
N ARG A 34 -0.22 -18.58 5.12
CA ARG A 34 -0.35 -19.76 4.27
C ARG A 34 -1.81 -20.13 4.01
N ILE A 35 -2.69 -20.07 5.00
CA ILE A 35 -4.13 -20.33 4.83
C ILE A 35 -4.72 -19.31 3.86
N LEU A 36 -4.43 -18.02 4.03
CA LEU A 36 -4.85 -16.99 3.08
C LEU A 36 -4.38 -17.35 1.69
N ARG A 37 -3.09 -17.66 1.49
CA ARG A 37 -2.54 -18.04 0.18
C ARG A 37 -3.22 -19.25 -0.46
N LEU A 38 -3.57 -20.26 0.34
CA LEU A 38 -4.26 -21.47 -0.14
C LEU A 38 -5.74 -21.23 -0.46
N LEU A 39 -6.34 -20.19 0.13
CA LEU A 39 -7.76 -19.84 -0.02
C LEU A 39 -7.89 -18.42 -0.61
N PRO A 40 -7.66 -18.24 -1.93
CA PRO A 40 -7.66 -16.91 -2.56
C PRO A 40 -8.99 -16.17 -2.50
N ASP A 41 -10.11 -16.88 -2.30
CA ASP A 41 -11.43 -16.29 -2.12
C ASP A 41 -11.68 -15.83 -0.67
N ILE A 42 -10.75 -16.09 0.25
CA ILE A 42 -10.81 -15.65 1.64
C ILE A 42 -9.91 -14.43 1.79
N GLU A 43 -10.53 -13.29 2.06
CA GLU A 43 -9.87 -11.99 2.21
C GLU A 43 -9.36 -11.76 3.64
N GLN A 44 -9.98 -12.42 4.63
CA GLN A 44 -9.70 -12.23 6.06
C GLN A 44 -9.86 -13.54 6.84
N LEU A 45 -8.99 -13.73 7.84
CA LEU A 45 -9.04 -14.76 8.85
C LEU A 45 -9.07 -14.12 10.24
N THR A 46 -9.85 -14.71 11.14
CA THR A 46 -9.83 -14.36 12.56
C THR A 46 -9.27 -15.52 13.36
N ILE A 47 -8.22 -15.24 14.14
CA ILE A 47 -7.56 -16.19 15.03
C ILE A 47 -7.96 -15.82 16.45
N GLY A 48 -8.67 -16.71 17.15
CA GLY A 48 -9.03 -16.50 18.54
C GLY A 48 -7.82 -16.75 19.47
N THR A 49 -7.49 -15.79 20.32
CA THR A 49 -6.46 -15.93 21.36
C THR A 49 -7.03 -15.54 22.74
N PRO A 50 -6.38 -15.94 23.84
CA PRO A 50 -6.78 -15.50 25.18
C PRO A 50 -6.73 -13.98 25.38
N ASP A 51 -5.86 -13.28 24.66
CA ASP A 51 -5.67 -11.83 24.77
C ASP A 51 -6.57 -11.04 23.82
N GLY A 52 -7.36 -11.73 22.99
CA GLY A 52 -8.27 -11.16 22.01
C GLY A 52 -8.10 -11.75 20.61
N PRO A 53 -9.00 -11.41 19.68
CA PRO A 53 -8.88 -11.87 18.30
C PRO A 53 -7.72 -11.18 17.57
N ILE A 54 -6.94 -11.97 16.83
CA ILE A 54 -6.02 -11.46 15.81
C ILE A 54 -6.73 -11.56 14.45
N ILE A 55 -6.68 -10.49 13.68
CA ILE A 55 -7.21 -10.43 12.33
C ILE A 55 -6.02 -10.51 11.36
N ALA A 56 -6.04 -11.49 10.46
CA ALA A 56 -5.08 -11.63 9.38
C ALA A 56 -5.79 -11.43 8.04
N GLU A 57 -5.31 -10.52 7.20
CA GLU A 57 -5.99 -10.16 5.95
C GLU A 57 -5.02 -9.92 4.80
N ARG A 58 -5.57 -9.97 3.57
CA ARG A 58 -4.80 -9.71 2.35
C ARG A 58 -4.67 -8.20 2.12
N GLY A 59 -3.54 -7.62 2.51
CA GLY A 59 -3.19 -6.24 2.18
C GLY A 59 -2.67 -6.10 0.75
N SER A 60 -2.97 -4.98 0.09
CA SER A 60 -2.37 -4.67 -1.22
C SER A 60 -0.88 -4.35 -1.04
N SER A 61 0.00 -4.97 -1.83
CA SER A 61 1.43 -4.63 -1.82
C SER A 61 1.68 -3.23 -2.39
N ALA A 62 2.88 -2.68 -2.12
CA ALA A 62 3.34 -1.44 -2.74
C ALA A 62 3.28 -1.50 -4.28
N ALA A 63 3.61 -2.64 -4.88
CA ALA A 63 3.54 -2.85 -6.33
C ALA A 63 2.09 -2.76 -6.87
N ALA A 64 1.12 -3.34 -6.16
CA ALA A 64 -0.30 -3.25 -6.50
C ALA A 64 -0.80 -1.79 -6.45
N TRP A 65 -0.42 -1.07 -5.41
CA TRP A 65 -0.75 0.34 -5.27
C TRP A 65 -0.13 1.22 -6.37
N GLN A 66 1.14 1.00 -6.73
CA GLN A 66 1.78 1.70 -7.86
C GLN A 66 1.12 1.35 -9.21
N ALA A 67 0.62 0.13 -9.37
CA ALA A 67 -0.15 -0.25 -10.54
C ALA A 67 -1.50 0.48 -10.59
N ALA A 68 -2.17 0.60 -9.44
CA ALA A 68 -3.41 1.36 -9.31
C ALA A 68 -3.20 2.85 -9.68
N ASP A 69 -2.10 3.46 -9.24
CA ASP A 69 -1.74 4.83 -9.62
C ASP A 69 -1.60 5.02 -11.13
N ARG A 70 -0.94 4.08 -11.83
CA ARG A 70 -0.82 4.12 -13.31
C ARG A 70 -2.18 4.07 -13.99
N VAL A 71 -3.09 3.24 -13.47
CA VAL A 71 -4.46 3.13 -14.00
C VAL A 71 -5.26 4.39 -13.70
N ALA A 72 -5.13 4.96 -12.49
CA ALA A 72 -5.79 6.18 -12.09
C ALA A 72 -5.38 7.36 -12.98
N MET A 73 -4.06 7.55 -13.21
CA MET A 73 -3.54 8.53 -14.16
C MET A 73 -4.14 8.37 -15.56
N ALA A 74 -4.12 7.15 -16.11
CA ALA A 74 -4.66 6.90 -17.45
C ALA A 74 -6.16 7.16 -17.54
N LEU A 75 -6.93 6.79 -16.51
CA LEU A 75 -8.37 7.04 -16.43
C LEU A 75 -8.68 8.54 -16.39
N LEU A 76 -8.01 9.28 -15.51
CA LEU A 76 -8.21 10.72 -15.33
C LEU A 76 -7.78 11.51 -16.58
N ALA A 77 -6.72 11.08 -17.26
CA ALA A 77 -6.26 11.71 -18.51
C ALA A 77 -7.17 11.42 -19.71
N SER A 78 -7.79 10.24 -19.77
CA SER A 78 -8.59 9.81 -20.92
C SER A 78 -10.06 10.22 -20.85
N SER A 79 -10.58 10.54 -19.67
CA SER A 79 -11.99 10.87 -19.47
C SER A 79 -12.17 12.15 -18.66
N PRO A 80 -12.43 13.30 -19.29
CA PRO A 80 -12.71 14.55 -18.57
C PRO A 80 -14.01 14.50 -17.75
N ALA A 81 -14.83 13.46 -17.93
CA ALA A 81 -16.02 13.23 -17.11
C ALA A 81 -15.70 12.59 -15.75
N VAL A 82 -14.51 11.99 -15.59
CA VAL A 82 -14.05 11.43 -14.32
C VAL A 82 -13.23 12.50 -13.60
N THR A 83 -13.78 13.04 -12.52
CA THR A 83 -13.13 14.11 -11.75
C THR A 83 -12.36 13.59 -10.53
N GLY A 84 -12.45 12.30 -10.24
CA GLY A 84 -11.67 11.68 -9.18
C GLY A 84 -11.94 10.19 -8.99
N VAL A 85 -11.03 9.54 -8.28
CA VAL A 85 -11.08 8.12 -7.91
C VAL A 85 -10.88 8.02 -6.41
N THR A 86 -11.79 7.33 -5.71
CA THR A 86 -11.68 7.12 -4.27
C THR A 86 -11.45 5.64 -3.99
N ALA A 87 -10.32 5.32 -3.35
CA ALA A 87 -10.00 3.99 -2.88
C ALA A 87 -10.10 3.96 -1.35
N ARG A 88 -10.71 2.90 -0.82
CA ARG A 88 -10.71 2.64 0.62
C ARG A 88 -9.73 1.51 0.86
N ALA A 89 -8.73 1.76 1.70
CA ALA A 89 -7.92 0.68 2.22
C ALA A 89 -8.78 -0.22 3.12
N PHE A 90 -8.34 -1.47 3.27
CA PHE A 90 -9.03 -2.44 4.11
C PHE A 90 -8.81 -2.12 5.60
N ASP A 91 -7.59 -1.74 5.97
CA ASP A 91 -7.32 -1.14 7.28
C ASP A 91 -7.89 0.29 7.32
N ALA A 92 -8.76 0.54 8.30
CA ALA A 92 -9.33 1.87 8.53
C ALA A 92 -8.24 2.91 8.89
N ARG A 93 -7.09 2.49 9.41
CA ARG A 93 -5.92 3.34 9.71
C ARG A 93 -5.24 3.87 8.44
N ASP A 94 -5.26 3.08 7.37
CA ASP A 94 -4.73 3.48 6.06
C ASP A 94 -5.62 4.52 5.35
N GLY A 95 -6.84 4.69 5.86
CA GLY A 95 -7.76 5.76 5.51
C GLY A 95 -8.34 5.65 4.09
N VAL A 96 -9.00 6.74 3.69
CA VAL A 96 -9.55 6.88 2.34
C VAL A 96 -8.54 7.62 1.47
N ARG A 97 -8.16 7.03 0.35
CA ARG A 97 -7.28 7.63 -0.66
C ARG A 97 -8.11 8.21 -1.79
N HIS A 98 -7.72 9.39 -2.27
CA HIS A 98 -8.45 10.11 -3.30
C HIS A 98 -7.49 10.67 -4.33
N ALA A 99 -7.68 10.27 -5.59
CA ALA A 99 -6.95 10.78 -6.74
C ALA A 99 -7.84 11.72 -7.57
N THR A 100 -7.30 12.82 -8.06
CA THR A 100 -7.96 13.81 -8.93
C THR A 100 -7.08 14.13 -10.14
N PRO A 101 -7.57 14.87 -11.16
CA PRO A 101 -6.71 15.30 -12.27
C PRO A 101 -5.45 16.08 -11.84
N GLU A 102 -5.52 16.81 -10.74
CA GLU A 102 -4.41 17.59 -10.17
C GLU A 102 -3.46 16.73 -9.31
N ASP A 103 -3.97 15.66 -8.70
CA ASP A 103 -3.20 14.69 -7.92
C ASP A 103 -3.68 13.27 -8.24
N PRO A 104 -3.21 12.64 -9.33
CA PRO A 104 -3.80 11.40 -9.83
C PRO A 104 -3.32 10.14 -9.10
N PHE A 105 -2.69 10.29 -7.93
CA PHE A 105 -2.08 9.20 -7.18
C PHE A 105 -2.91 8.83 -5.94
N LEU A 106 -3.13 7.54 -5.74
CA LEU A 106 -3.74 6.98 -4.54
C LEU A 106 -2.69 6.75 -3.45
N THR A 107 -1.43 6.51 -3.83
CA THR A 107 -0.32 6.48 -2.87
C THR A 107 0.28 7.87 -2.65
N ARG A 108 0.71 8.12 -1.42
CA ARG A 108 1.46 9.35 -1.07
C ARG A 108 2.81 9.42 -1.80
N GLU A 109 3.40 8.27 -2.07
CA GLU A 109 4.71 8.11 -2.70
C GLU A 109 4.65 8.14 -4.24
N GLY A 110 3.52 7.74 -4.83
CA GLY A 110 3.31 7.68 -6.27
C GLY A 110 3.47 9.04 -6.93
N GLY A 111 2.95 10.10 -6.28
CA GLY A 111 3.18 11.47 -6.72
C GLY A 111 4.65 11.88 -6.69
N ARG A 112 5.42 11.41 -5.70
CA ARG A 112 6.85 11.72 -5.56
C ARG A 112 7.71 10.97 -6.57
N ALA A 113 7.46 9.68 -6.78
CA ALA A 113 8.15 8.89 -7.81
C ALA A 113 7.82 9.37 -9.22
N ALA A 114 6.55 9.74 -9.48
CA ALA A 114 6.15 10.32 -10.76
C ALA A 114 6.72 11.72 -10.98
N ALA A 115 6.80 12.55 -9.95
CA ALA A 115 7.45 13.86 -10.02
C ALA A 115 8.95 13.74 -10.35
N LEU A 116 9.66 12.76 -9.76
CA LEU A 116 11.06 12.49 -10.10
C LEU A 116 11.22 12.10 -11.57
N ARG A 117 10.34 11.23 -12.10
CA ARG A 117 10.35 10.86 -13.52
C ARG A 117 10.02 12.04 -14.43
N ALA A 118 9.00 12.83 -14.08
CA ALA A 118 8.63 14.02 -14.84
C ALA A 118 9.76 15.06 -14.88
N SER A 119 10.45 15.32 -13.77
CA SER A 119 11.63 16.19 -13.75
C SER A 119 12.80 15.64 -14.58
N ALA A 120 12.95 14.31 -14.68
CA ALA A 120 13.94 13.70 -15.57
C ALA A 120 13.56 13.90 -17.05
N ASP A 121 12.28 13.68 -17.38
CA ASP A 121 11.74 13.84 -18.74
C ASP A 121 11.77 15.30 -19.21
N LEU A 122 11.61 16.25 -18.28
CA LEU A 122 11.75 17.69 -18.52
C LEU A 122 13.23 18.15 -18.56
N GLY A 123 14.18 17.27 -18.25
CA GLY A 123 15.61 17.58 -18.20
C GLY A 123 16.03 18.45 -17.02
N GLU A 124 15.17 18.61 -16.02
CA GLU A 124 15.45 19.36 -14.78
C GLU A 124 16.41 18.59 -13.87
N ILE A 125 16.38 17.27 -13.93
CA ILE A 125 17.37 16.36 -13.33
C ILE A 125 17.86 15.36 -14.37
N SER A 126 19.06 14.82 -14.21
CA SER A 126 19.54 13.74 -15.08
C SER A 126 18.80 12.42 -14.79
N ALA A 127 18.78 11.52 -15.76
CA ALA A 127 18.21 10.18 -15.58
C ALA A 127 18.89 9.41 -14.42
N GLU A 128 20.22 9.54 -14.29
CA GLU A 128 20.99 8.94 -13.18
C GLU A 128 20.61 9.55 -11.82
N GLU A 129 20.35 10.85 -11.76
CA GLU A 129 19.92 11.53 -10.52
C GLU A 129 18.49 11.16 -10.15
N ALA A 130 17.62 11.00 -11.15
CA ALA A 130 16.26 10.50 -10.95
C ALA A 130 16.28 9.05 -10.41
N GLU A 131 17.13 8.20 -10.99
CA GLU A 131 17.29 6.80 -10.56
C GLU A 131 17.92 6.70 -9.17
N ARG A 132 18.92 7.52 -8.85
CA ARG A 132 19.47 7.64 -7.49
C ARG A 132 18.42 8.06 -6.48
N ARG A 133 17.66 9.13 -6.75
CA ARG A 133 16.59 9.61 -5.86
C ARG A 133 15.43 8.63 -5.74
N HIS A 134 15.14 7.87 -6.78
CA HIS A 134 14.16 6.80 -6.76
C HIS A 134 14.66 5.61 -5.92
N ALA A 135 15.93 5.23 -6.05
CA ALA A 135 16.56 4.22 -5.21
C ALA A 135 16.63 4.65 -3.74
N GLU A 136 16.87 5.93 -3.45
CA GLU A 136 16.80 6.49 -2.10
C GLU A 136 15.38 6.51 -1.53
N LEU A 137 14.38 6.77 -2.36
CA LEU A 137 12.97 6.66 -1.97
C LEU A 137 12.63 5.22 -1.58
N LEU A 138 13.04 4.24 -2.39
CA LEU A 138 12.83 2.81 -2.12
C LEU A 138 13.68 2.28 -0.96
N ALA A 139 14.87 2.84 -0.73
CA ALA A 139 15.74 2.48 0.39
C ALA A 139 15.31 3.12 1.72
N GLY A 140 14.50 4.18 1.68
CA GLY A 140 13.88 4.80 2.85
C GLY A 140 12.67 4.05 3.39
N GLU A 141 12.17 3.01 2.71
CA GLU A 141 11.02 2.20 3.16
C GLU A 141 11.30 1.38 4.44
N ASP A 142 12.56 1.27 4.91
CA ASP A 142 12.94 0.59 6.17
C ASP A 142 13.44 1.54 7.28
N ALA A 143 13.45 2.86 7.06
CA ALA A 143 13.92 3.81 8.06
C ALA A 143 12.94 4.99 8.20
N ASP A 144 12.21 4.95 9.32
CA ASP A 144 11.30 5.97 9.82
C ASP A 144 9.97 6.07 9.07
N ASP A 145 9.03 5.17 9.39
CA ASP A 145 7.61 5.50 9.32
C ASP A 145 7.29 6.54 10.42
N PRO A 146 7.05 7.83 10.08
CA PRO A 146 6.74 8.84 11.07
C PRO A 146 5.39 8.63 11.77
N LEU A 147 4.59 7.62 11.37
CA LEU A 147 3.40 7.21 12.12
C LEU A 147 3.72 6.31 13.31
N GLU A 148 4.83 5.56 13.30
CA GLU A 148 5.25 4.72 14.43
C GLU A 148 5.67 5.60 15.62
N ALA A 149 6.40 6.70 15.35
CA ALA A 149 6.77 7.69 16.36
C ALA A 149 5.58 8.46 16.95
N LEU A 150 4.44 8.53 16.25
CA LEU A 150 3.24 9.22 16.72
C LEU A 150 2.44 8.37 17.72
N TRP A 151 2.55 7.04 17.64
CA TRP A 151 1.88 6.11 18.55
C TRP A 151 2.67 5.85 19.85
N ASP A 152 4.01 5.93 19.82
CA ASP A 152 4.85 5.86 21.02
C ASP A 152 4.76 7.12 21.90
N ALA A 153 4.44 8.28 21.31
CA ALA A 153 4.28 9.54 22.05
C ALA A 153 3.05 9.54 22.98
N ASP A 154 2.02 8.77 22.65
CA ASP A 154 0.79 8.66 23.45
C ASP A 154 0.96 7.66 24.61
N ALA A 155 1.85 6.66 24.47
CA ALA A 155 2.18 5.71 25.52
C ALA A 155 3.06 6.29 26.64
N ALA A 156 3.83 7.35 26.36
CA ALA A 156 4.68 8.05 27.34
C ALA A 156 3.92 9.07 28.20
N SER A 157 2.70 9.45 27.83
CA SER A 157 1.90 10.47 28.51
C SER A 157 1.01 9.92 29.65
N HIS A 158 1.15 8.63 29.97
CA HIS A 158 0.44 7.95 31.06
C HIS A 158 1.37 7.21 32.05
N ARG A 159 2.54 7.78 32.35
CA ARG A 159 3.34 7.39 33.53
C ARG A 159 3.54 8.55 34.49
#